data_AF-A0A917RN69-F1
#
_entry.id   AF-A0A917RN69-F1
#
_cell.length_a   1.000
_cell.length_b   1.000
_cell.length_c   1.000
_cell.angle_alpha   90.00
_cell.angle_beta   90.00
_cell.angle_gamma   90.00
#
_symmetry.space_group_name_H-M   'P 1'
#
loop_
_entity.id
_entity.type
_entity.pdbx_description
1 polymer ?
#
loop_
_entity_poly.entity_id
_entity_poly.type
_entity_poly.pdbx_seq_one_letter_code
_entity_poly.pdbx_strand_id
1 'polypeptide(L)'
;MPSKTYGDTMTTHTERTGLLVIGGGIGGMATALAAARAGRPVRLLERAPAFTEIGAGLQVGPNAIRVLMNLGLYERIEEVAVLPGRGVFMDALTGKYLTSLDFGPAFRERYQAPYAVMHRSDLLDILLDACRASDRIVLENGKEVVAVRELDGDIVRVECADGSAYAADAVIGADGLNSRVRKLIADDEPVCSGYAAYRGTMPVGDLGAGIDGDSVVLWIGPGMHMIQYPIRRGELYNTVAVFHSDSFQQGKDDWGGPEELDARFATACDDVRRGVALVDRSRHWKTYDRQPLDRWTTGRVALLGDAAHPMLQYLGQGACQALEDAEALGHGLAEHGDDFTKGFAAYEQGRIPRATRCQTTARTWGEIWHTDGVGRTLRNHILTSRAADDYTHTDWLYLPASI
;
A
#
# COMPACT_ATOMS: atom_id res chain seq x y z
N MET A 1 -10.27 -14.28 -63.95
CA MET A 1 -9.55 -15.25 -63.10
C MET A 1 -8.72 -14.48 -62.08
N PRO A 2 -8.66 -14.92 -60.82
CA PRO A 2 -8.88 -14.03 -59.69
C PRO A 2 -7.60 -13.51 -59.03
N SER A 3 -7.77 -12.35 -58.39
CA SER A 3 -6.86 -11.70 -57.45
C SER A 3 -6.50 -12.61 -56.27
N LYS A 4 -5.20 -12.76 -56.00
CA LYS A 4 -4.71 -13.31 -54.74
C LYS A 4 -4.67 -12.20 -53.68
N THR A 5 -5.63 -12.23 -52.77
CA THR A 5 -5.53 -11.59 -51.46
C THR A 5 -4.45 -12.31 -50.65
N TYR A 6 -3.39 -11.61 -50.29
CA TYR A 6 -2.49 -12.01 -49.21
C TYR A 6 -3.20 -11.67 -47.89
N GLY A 7 -3.78 -12.69 -47.26
CA GLY A 7 -4.15 -12.61 -45.85
C GLY A 7 -2.94 -13.00 -45.02
N ASP A 8 -2.17 -12.00 -44.58
CA ASP A 8 -1.21 -12.19 -43.50
C ASP A 8 -2.00 -12.37 -42.20
N THR A 9 -2.27 -13.62 -41.86
CA THR A 9 -2.68 -13.99 -40.51
C THR A 9 -1.41 -14.01 -39.67
N MET A 10 -1.05 -12.85 -39.10
CA MET A 10 -0.13 -12.81 -37.97
C MET A 10 -0.72 -13.68 -36.88
N THR A 11 -0.22 -14.92 -36.80
CA THR A 11 -0.59 -15.86 -35.76
C THR A 11 0.17 -15.41 -34.52
N THR A 12 -0.42 -14.50 -33.75
CA THR A 12 0.09 -14.16 -32.43
C THR A 12 0.07 -15.45 -31.62
N HIS A 13 1.25 -15.98 -31.31
CA HIS A 13 1.38 -17.12 -30.41
C HIS A 13 0.93 -16.67 -29.01
N THR A 14 -0.33 -16.90 -28.69
CA THR A 14 -0.86 -16.66 -27.35
C THR A 14 -0.40 -17.78 -26.43
N GLU A 15 0.59 -17.51 -25.58
CA GLU A 15 1.00 -18.47 -24.57
C GLU A 15 -0.12 -18.63 -23.52
N ARG A 16 -0.57 -19.87 -23.31
CA ARG A 16 -1.53 -20.19 -22.25
C ARG A 16 -0.79 -20.29 -20.91
N THR A 17 -1.22 -19.52 -19.94
CA THR A 17 -0.69 -19.47 -18.56
C THR A 17 -1.77 -19.90 -17.58
N GLY A 18 -1.40 -20.53 -16.47
CA GLY A 18 -2.36 -20.85 -15.39
C GLY A 18 -2.91 -19.58 -14.76
N LEU A 19 -2.10 -18.93 -13.91
CA LEU A 19 -2.47 -17.69 -13.23
C LEU A 19 -1.62 -16.51 -13.73
N LEU A 20 -2.28 -15.42 -14.13
CA LEU A 20 -1.60 -14.18 -14.54
C LEU A 20 -1.85 -13.08 -13.50
N VAL A 21 -0.78 -12.50 -12.96
CA VAL A 21 -0.82 -11.36 -12.04
C VAL A 21 -0.40 -10.10 -12.79
N ILE A 22 -1.23 -9.05 -12.75
CA ILE A 22 -0.96 -7.78 -13.43
C ILE A 22 -0.60 -6.74 -12.37
N GLY A 23 0.66 -6.31 -12.36
CA GLY A 23 1.24 -5.35 -11.41
C GLY A 23 2.34 -5.98 -10.56
N GLY A 24 3.56 -5.45 -10.65
CA GLY A 24 4.76 -5.92 -9.96
C GLY A 24 5.14 -5.14 -8.71
N GLY A 25 4.18 -4.48 -8.07
CA GLY A 25 4.36 -3.89 -6.75
C GLY A 25 4.31 -4.93 -5.62
N ILE A 26 4.38 -4.47 -4.36
CA ILE A 26 4.38 -5.31 -3.15
C ILE A 26 3.24 -6.35 -3.17
N GLY A 27 2.01 -5.92 -3.45
CA GLY A 27 0.85 -6.81 -3.47
C GLY A 27 0.93 -7.90 -4.54
N GLY A 28 1.31 -7.54 -5.76
CA GLY A 28 1.43 -8.49 -6.87
C GLY A 28 2.55 -9.51 -6.65
N MET A 29 3.73 -9.07 -6.17
CA MET A 29 4.84 -9.97 -5.86
C MET A 29 4.49 -10.93 -4.71
N ALA A 30 3.90 -10.42 -3.63
CA ALA A 30 3.45 -11.26 -2.52
C ALA A 30 2.40 -12.29 -2.98
N THR A 31 1.49 -11.90 -3.88
CA THR A 31 0.46 -12.78 -4.44
C THR A 31 1.07 -13.85 -5.33
N ALA A 32 2.04 -13.50 -6.17
CA ALA A 32 2.75 -14.47 -6.99
C ALA A 32 3.45 -15.52 -6.11
N LEU A 33 4.07 -15.10 -5.01
CA LEU A 33 4.70 -16.00 -4.05
C LEU A 33 3.67 -16.89 -3.32
N ALA A 34 2.56 -16.31 -2.85
CA ALA A 34 1.51 -17.05 -2.17
C ALA A 34 0.85 -18.09 -3.09
N ALA A 35 0.53 -17.71 -4.33
CA ALA A 35 -0.04 -18.61 -5.34
C ALA A 35 0.95 -19.71 -5.75
N ALA A 36 2.24 -19.40 -5.89
CA ALA A 36 3.27 -20.41 -6.15
C ALA A 36 3.38 -21.44 -5.02
N ARG A 37 3.24 -21.00 -3.76
CA ARG A 37 3.21 -21.89 -2.58
C ARG A 37 1.94 -22.72 -2.50
N ALA A 38 0.81 -22.19 -2.98
CA ALA A 38 -0.41 -22.96 -3.25
C ALA A 38 -0.27 -23.90 -4.47
N GLY A 39 0.93 -24.01 -5.05
CA GLY A 39 1.28 -24.94 -6.12
C GLY A 39 0.92 -24.43 -7.51
N ARG A 40 0.50 -23.17 -7.69
CA ARG A 40 0.06 -22.62 -8.99
C ARG A 40 1.21 -22.00 -9.78
N PRO A 41 1.34 -22.31 -11.09
CA PRO A 41 2.27 -21.60 -11.95
C PRO A 41 1.75 -20.18 -12.18
N VAL A 42 2.63 -19.20 -11.96
CA VAL A 42 2.29 -17.78 -12.03
C VAL A 42 3.16 -17.10 -13.07
N ARG A 43 2.53 -16.26 -13.89
CA ARG A 43 3.24 -15.22 -14.65
C ARG A 43 2.85 -13.87 -14.08
N LEU A 44 3.82 -13.01 -13.82
CA LEU A 44 3.59 -11.65 -13.33
C LEU A 44 4.05 -10.65 -14.39
N LEU A 45 3.18 -9.71 -14.72
CA LEU A 45 3.44 -8.63 -15.66
C LEU A 45 3.58 -7.30 -14.92
N GLU A 46 4.65 -6.55 -15.18
CA GLU A 46 4.86 -5.19 -14.70
C GLU A 46 5.06 -4.22 -15.87
N ARG A 47 4.38 -3.07 -15.83
CA ARG A 47 4.49 -2.05 -16.88
C ARG A 47 5.86 -1.37 -16.92
N ALA A 48 6.48 -1.15 -15.75
CA ALA A 48 7.75 -0.47 -15.65
C ALA A 48 8.86 -1.29 -16.32
N PRO A 49 9.87 -0.64 -16.92
CA PRO A 49 10.99 -1.34 -17.55
C PRO A 49 11.90 -2.05 -16.54
N ALA A 50 11.69 -1.87 -15.24
CA ALA A 50 12.35 -2.60 -14.17
C ALA A 50 11.42 -2.71 -12.96
N PHE A 51 11.57 -3.78 -12.17
CA PHE A 51 10.92 -3.92 -10.88
C PHE A 51 11.61 -3.01 -9.87
N THR A 52 11.15 -1.76 -9.80
CA THR A 52 11.70 -0.75 -8.90
C THR A 52 10.56 0.08 -8.32
N GLU A 53 10.72 0.49 -7.07
CA GLU A 53 9.82 1.43 -6.42
C GLU A 53 10.50 2.77 -6.21
N ILE A 54 9.72 3.84 -6.33
CA ILE A 54 10.23 5.18 -6.02
C ILE A 54 10.23 5.33 -4.49
N GLY A 55 11.45 5.45 -3.96
CA GLY A 55 11.77 5.33 -2.54
C GLY A 55 11.03 6.31 -1.63
N ALA A 56 10.51 5.76 -0.54
CA ALA A 56 10.19 6.43 0.71
C ALA A 56 10.10 5.35 1.81
N GLY A 57 10.09 5.78 3.07
CA GLY A 57 9.73 4.90 4.17
C GLY A 57 8.30 4.37 4.03
N LEU A 58 8.07 3.17 4.56
CA LEU A 58 6.75 2.66 4.87
C LEU A 58 6.71 2.06 6.27
N GLN A 59 5.50 1.96 6.80
CA GLN A 59 5.22 1.33 8.07
C GLN A 59 4.51 -0.01 7.80
N VAL A 60 4.96 -1.07 8.48
CA VAL A 60 4.43 -2.43 8.37
C VAL A 60 3.94 -2.84 9.76
N GLY A 61 2.62 -2.89 9.91
CA GLY A 61 2.01 -3.35 11.14
C GLY A 61 2.20 -4.86 11.35
N PRO A 62 1.97 -5.36 12.59
CA PRO A 62 2.12 -6.77 12.92
C PRO A 62 1.25 -7.68 12.03
N ASN A 63 0.11 -7.19 11.57
CA ASN A 63 -0.77 -7.90 10.66
C ASN A 63 -0.09 -8.28 9.34
N ALA A 64 0.68 -7.37 8.76
CA ALA A 64 1.44 -7.62 7.55
C ALA A 64 2.77 -8.32 7.81
N ILE A 65 3.40 -8.09 8.97
CA ILE A 65 4.59 -8.84 9.36
C ILE A 65 4.29 -10.33 9.50
N ARG A 66 3.13 -10.73 10.05
CA ARG A 66 2.71 -12.13 10.09
C ARG A 66 2.61 -12.77 8.70
N VAL A 67 2.07 -12.03 7.72
CA VAL A 67 2.06 -12.51 6.33
C VAL A 67 3.49 -12.74 5.84
N LEU A 68 4.40 -11.80 6.08
CA LEU A 68 5.81 -11.92 5.66
C LEU A 68 6.52 -13.08 6.39
N MET A 69 6.17 -13.38 7.65
CA MET A 69 6.62 -14.56 8.38
C MET A 69 6.10 -15.85 7.74
N ASN A 70 4.81 -15.91 7.39
CA ASN A 70 4.20 -17.05 6.71
C ASN A 70 4.78 -17.24 5.31
N LEU A 71 5.19 -16.16 4.65
CA LEU A 71 5.97 -16.16 3.42
C LEU A 71 7.46 -16.50 3.63
N GLY A 72 7.92 -16.75 4.86
CA GLY A 72 9.30 -17.13 5.17
C GLY A 72 10.32 -16.03 4.87
N LEU A 73 9.89 -14.76 4.86
CA LEU A 73 10.73 -13.61 4.51
C LEU A 73 11.22 -12.81 5.72
N TYR A 74 10.76 -13.17 6.92
CA TYR A 74 10.96 -12.34 8.12
C TYR A 74 12.44 -12.14 8.49
N GLU A 75 13.29 -13.16 8.33
CA GLU A 75 14.73 -13.03 8.61
C GLU A 75 15.37 -11.92 7.78
N ARG A 76 15.11 -11.89 6.46
CA ARG A 76 15.59 -10.84 5.57
C ARG A 76 14.98 -9.47 5.88
N ILE A 77 13.74 -9.44 6.37
CA ILE A 77 13.09 -8.20 6.79
C ILE A 77 13.76 -7.63 8.03
N GLU A 78 14.10 -8.47 9.00
CA GLU A 78 14.76 -8.07 10.24
C GLU A 78 16.15 -7.45 9.98
N GLU A 79 16.87 -7.90 8.94
CA GLU A 79 18.17 -7.35 8.53
C GLU A 79 18.11 -5.90 8.01
N VAL A 80 16.97 -5.46 7.47
CA VAL A 80 16.85 -4.15 6.79
C VAL A 80 15.91 -3.18 7.51
N ALA A 81 14.96 -3.70 8.28
CA ALA A 81 13.96 -2.90 8.99
C ALA A 81 14.53 -2.23 10.23
N VAL A 82 13.81 -1.22 10.70
CA VAL A 82 13.88 -0.74 12.09
C VAL A 82 12.63 -1.23 12.80
N LEU A 83 12.77 -1.62 14.07
CA LEU A 83 11.67 -2.04 14.95
C LEU A 83 11.50 -0.99 16.05
N PRO A 84 10.76 0.11 15.81
CA PRO A 84 10.59 1.18 16.78
C PRO A 84 9.98 0.64 18.07
N GLY A 85 10.41 1.16 19.21
CA GLY A 85 9.81 0.89 20.51
C GLY A 85 8.39 1.43 20.65
N ARG A 86 8.01 2.47 19.89
CA ARG A 86 6.68 3.11 20.00
C ARG A 86 6.27 3.96 18.80
N GLY A 87 4.97 4.21 18.67
CA GLY A 87 4.42 5.30 17.87
C GLY A 87 4.05 6.48 18.77
N VAL A 88 4.44 7.70 18.44
CA VAL A 88 4.25 8.90 19.27
C VAL A 88 3.38 9.92 18.55
N PHE A 89 2.34 10.41 19.21
CA PHE A 89 1.54 11.52 18.72
C PHE A 89 1.94 12.81 19.43
N MET A 90 2.24 13.83 18.63
CA MET A 90 2.64 15.15 19.05
C MET A 90 1.70 16.20 18.47
N ASP A 91 1.43 17.27 19.19
CA ASP A 91 0.69 18.41 18.66
C ASP A 91 1.61 19.28 17.78
N ALA A 92 1.28 19.41 16.50
CA ALA A 92 2.15 20.05 15.51
C ALA A 92 2.35 21.56 15.73
N LEU A 93 1.46 22.24 16.45
CA LEU A 93 1.56 23.69 16.70
C LEU A 93 2.38 23.99 17.95
N THR A 94 2.19 23.19 19.01
CA THR A 94 2.77 23.47 20.33
C THR A 94 4.00 22.64 20.66
N GLY A 95 4.24 21.56 19.91
CA GLY A 95 5.28 20.58 20.23
C GLY A 95 4.94 19.69 21.42
N LYS A 96 3.70 19.76 21.95
CA LYS A 96 3.30 19.02 23.14
C LYS A 96 3.11 17.53 22.82
N TYR A 97 3.66 16.66 23.64
CA TYR A 97 3.35 15.23 23.64
C TYR A 97 1.86 14.99 23.96
N LEU A 98 1.19 14.21 23.11
CA LEU A 98 -0.21 13.85 23.27
C LEU A 98 -0.33 12.43 23.84
N THR A 99 0.19 11.44 23.13
CA THR A 99 0.13 10.04 23.56
C THR A 99 1.17 9.21 22.81
N SER A 100 1.28 7.93 23.15
CA SER A 100 2.03 6.96 22.36
C SER A 100 1.30 5.63 22.33
N LEU A 101 1.75 4.75 21.44
CA LEU A 101 1.38 3.35 21.37
C LEU A 101 2.67 2.54 21.55
N ASP A 102 2.74 1.76 22.63
CA ASP A 102 3.90 0.94 22.95
C ASP A 102 3.99 -0.26 22.01
N PHE A 103 5.15 -0.45 21.37
CA PHE A 103 5.47 -1.59 20.50
C PHE A 103 6.42 -2.60 21.17
N GLY A 104 6.57 -2.48 22.50
CA GLY A 104 7.38 -3.35 23.33
C GLY A 104 6.88 -4.80 23.46
N PRO A 105 7.37 -5.54 24.46
CA PRO A 105 7.09 -6.98 24.60
C PRO A 105 5.59 -7.33 24.65
N ALA A 106 4.76 -6.56 25.35
CA ALA A 106 3.33 -6.81 25.46
C ALA A 106 2.60 -6.69 24.11
N PHE A 107 3.00 -5.74 23.27
CA PHE A 107 2.50 -5.60 21.90
C PHE A 107 2.84 -6.83 21.06
N ARG A 108 4.09 -7.28 21.12
CA ARG A 108 4.58 -8.42 20.35
C ARG A 108 3.93 -9.73 20.79
N GLU A 109 3.75 -9.91 22.09
CA GLU A 109 3.01 -11.05 22.64
C GLU A 109 1.53 -11.00 22.21
N ARG A 110 0.88 -9.83 22.28
CA ARG A 110 -0.53 -9.70 21.88
C ARG A 110 -0.77 -9.96 20.40
N TYR A 111 0.07 -9.40 19.54
CA TYR A 111 -0.13 -9.42 18.09
C TYR A 111 0.74 -10.44 17.36
N GLN A 112 1.57 -11.20 18.07
CA GLN A 112 2.41 -12.28 17.53
C GLN A 112 3.37 -11.81 16.42
N ALA A 113 3.70 -10.51 16.39
CA ALA A 113 4.61 -9.88 15.45
C ALA A 113 4.97 -8.47 15.92
N PRO A 114 6.14 -7.92 15.54
CA PRO A 114 6.50 -6.53 15.82
C PRO A 114 5.79 -5.54 14.90
N TYR A 115 5.92 -4.26 15.25
CA TYR A 115 5.75 -3.15 14.33
C TYR A 115 7.09 -2.83 13.67
N ALA A 116 7.13 -2.66 12.35
CA ALA A 116 8.36 -2.38 11.62
C ALA A 116 8.22 -1.15 10.73
N VAL A 117 9.33 -0.47 10.50
CA VAL A 117 9.46 0.56 9.47
C VAL A 117 10.67 0.26 8.61
N MET A 118 10.54 0.46 7.30
CA MET A 118 11.60 0.11 6.35
C MET A 118 11.48 0.94 5.08
N HIS A 119 12.51 0.89 4.24
CA HIS A 119 12.44 1.50 2.92
C HIS A 119 11.61 0.63 1.97
N ARG A 120 10.76 1.26 1.15
CA ARG A 120 9.85 0.54 0.23
C ARG A 120 10.57 -0.32 -0.80
N SER A 121 11.70 0.13 -1.32
CA SER A 121 12.50 -0.69 -2.23
C SER A 121 12.99 -1.96 -1.56
N ASP A 122 13.44 -1.90 -0.30
CA ASP A 122 14.05 -3.04 0.37
C ASP A 122 13.02 -4.18 0.56
N LEU A 123 11.76 -3.85 0.91
CA LEU A 123 10.67 -4.83 0.94
C LEU A 123 10.38 -5.42 -0.45
N LEU A 124 10.33 -4.58 -1.49
CA LEU A 124 10.09 -5.06 -2.85
C LEU A 124 11.22 -5.95 -3.34
N ASP A 125 12.48 -5.60 -3.06
CA ASP A 125 13.66 -6.37 -3.45
C ASP A 125 13.65 -7.75 -2.79
N ILE A 126 13.29 -7.83 -1.50
CA ILE A 126 13.14 -9.11 -0.79
C ILE A 126 12.06 -9.98 -1.43
N LEU A 127 10.90 -9.40 -1.77
CA LEU A 127 9.81 -10.11 -2.46
C LEU A 127 10.23 -10.54 -3.87
N LEU A 128 10.89 -9.67 -4.62
CA LEU A 128 11.37 -9.92 -5.98
C LEU A 128 12.37 -11.07 -6.01
N ASP A 129 13.33 -11.07 -5.08
CA ASP A 129 14.30 -12.16 -4.95
C ASP A 129 13.63 -13.49 -4.60
N ALA A 130 12.63 -13.47 -3.70
CA ALA A 130 11.86 -14.66 -3.38
C ALA A 130 11.06 -15.18 -4.59
N CYS A 131 10.50 -14.27 -5.40
CA CYS A 131 9.84 -14.64 -6.66
C CYS A 131 10.84 -15.24 -7.66
N ARG A 132 12.03 -14.66 -7.82
CA ARG A 132 13.09 -15.18 -8.71
C ARG A 132 13.61 -16.55 -8.29
N ALA A 133 13.61 -16.85 -6.99
CA ALA A 133 14.03 -18.14 -6.46
C ALA A 133 13.01 -19.26 -6.70
N SER A 134 11.77 -18.93 -7.09
CA SER A 134 10.70 -19.90 -7.35
C SER A 134 10.74 -20.39 -8.80
N ASP A 135 10.66 -21.71 -8.99
CA ASP A 135 10.55 -22.36 -10.29
C ASP A 135 9.15 -22.23 -10.94
N ARG A 136 8.16 -21.77 -10.16
CA ARG A 136 6.76 -21.60 -10.58
C ARG A 136 6.43 -20.19 -11.02
N ILE A 137 7.35 -19.23 -10.87
CA ILE A 137 7.07 -17.81 -11.12
C ILE A 137 7.89 -17.33 -12.31
N VAL A 138 7.20 -16.80 -13.31
CA VAL A 138 7.79 -16.08 -14.44
C VAL A 138 7.52 -14.59 -14.26
N LEU A 139 8.58 -13.78 -14.25
CA LEU A 139 8.48 -12.33 -14.10
C LEU A 139 8.76 -11.65 -15.44
N GLU A 140 7.85 -10.77 -15.89
CA GLU A 140 8.00 -9.98 -17.11
C GLU A 140 7.74 -8.50 -16.83
N ASN A 141 8.73 -7.66 -17.11
CA ASN A 141 8.69 -6.20 -17.00
C ASN A 141 8.54 -5.55 -18.39
N GLY A 142 8.19 -4.26 -18.43
CA GLY A 142 7.87 -3.55 -19.68
C GLY A 142 6.55 -4.00 -20.33
N LYS A 143 5.66 -4.64 -19.57
CA LYS A 143 4.39 -5.21 -20.00
C LYS A 143 3.22 -4.37 -19.51
N GLU A 144 2.94 -3.28 -20.21
CA GLU A 144 1.77 -2.45 -19.92
C GLU A 144 0.50 -3.11 -20.47
N VAL A 145 -0.34 -3.66 -19.58
CA VAL A 145 -1.64 -4.21 -19.96
C VAL A 145 -2.60 -3.08 -20.36
N VAL A 146 -3.17 -3.19 -21.55
CA VAL A 146 -4.13 -2.22 -22.10
C VAL A 146 -5.55 -2.76 -22.18
N ALA A 147 -5.74 -4.08 -22.26
CA ALA A 147 -7.06 -4.70 -22.27
C ALA A 147 -7.05 -6.07 -21.55
N VAL A 148 -8.15 -6.35 -20.86
CA VAL A 148 -8.46 -7.66 -20.25
C VAL A 148 -9.90 -8.01 -20.64
N ARG A 149 -10.13 -9.24 -21.10
CA ARG A 149 -11.46 -9.72 -21.50
C ARG A 149 -11.64 -11.17 -21.09
N GLU A 150 -12.74 -11.48 -20.39
CA GLU A 150 -13.19 -12.86 -20.23
C GLU A 150 -13.74 -13.36 -21.58
N LEU A 151 -13.32 -14.55 -22.01
CA LEU A 151 -13.77 -15.20 -23.24
C LEU A 151 -14.59 -16.46 -22.91
N ASP A 152 -15.36 -16.93 -23.89
CA ASP A 152 -16.02 -18.23 -23.80
C ASP A 152 -14.98 -19.35 -23.63
N GLY A 153 -15.28 -20.33 -22.77
CA GLY A 153 -14.40 -21.48 -22.54
C GLY A 153 -13.36 -21.32 -21.43
N ASP A 154 -13.69 -20.56 -20.38
CA ASP A 154 -12.90 -20.49 -19.14
C ASP A 154 -11.49 -19.87 -19.30
N ILE A 155 -11.33 -18.93 -20.24
CA ILE A 155 -10.06 -18.25 -20.52
C ILE A 155 -10.23 -16.73 -20.42
N VAL A 156 -9.24 -16.08 -19.81
CA VAL A 156 -9.11 -14.62 -19.81
C VAL A 156 -8.01 -14.21 -20.79
N ARG A 157 -8.34 -13.32 -21.72
CA ARG A 157 -7.39 -12.74 -22.68
C ARG A 157 -6.87 -11.41 -22.16
N VAL A 158 -5.55 -11.25 -22.19
CA VAL A 158 -4.86 -10.04 -21.76
C VAL A 158 -3.98 -9.52 -22.91
N GLU A 159 -4.08 -8.23 -23.20
CA GLU A 159 -3.33 -7.57 -24.28
C GLU A 159 -2.45 -6.46 -23.72
N CYS A 160 -1.21 -6.41 -24.17
CA CYS A 160 -0.23 -5.41 -23.76
C CYS A 160 0.02 -4.36 -24.86
N ALA A 161 0.50 -3.18 -24.46
CA ALA A 161 0.78 -2.06 -25.35
C ALA A 161 1.85 -2.36 -26.41
N ASP A 162 2.76 -3.30 -26.14
CA ASP A 162 3.80 -3.77 -27.07
C ASP A 162 3.27 -4.76 -28.12
N GLY A 163 1.97 -5.08 -28.09
CA GLY A 163 1.32 -6.04 -28.97
C GLY A 163 1.38 -7.49 -28.48
N SER A 164 2.07 -7.78 -27.37
CA SER A 164 2.03 -9.11 -26.78
C SER A 164 0.66 -9.42 -26.17
N ALA A 165 0.28 -10.70 -26.21
CA ALA A 165 -1.01 -11.16 -25.72
C ALA A 165 -0.88 -12.50 -24.99
N TYR A 166 -1.70 -12.66 -23.95
CA TYR A 166 -1.69 -13.82 -23.06
C TYR A 166 -3.10 -14.40 -22.96
N ALA A 167 -3.19 -15.73 -22.85
CA ALA A 167 -4.39 -16.44 -22.46
C ALA A 167 -4.14 -17.02 -21.06
N ALA A 168 -5.00 -16.72 -20.10
CA ALA A 168 -4.84 -17.17 -18.72
C ALA A 168 -6.07 -17.94 -18.24
N ASP A 169 -5.88 -18.97 -17.42
CA ASP A 169 -6.98 -19.67 -16.76
C ASP A 169 -7.60 -18.80 -15.64
N ALA A 170 -6.84 -17.83 -15.12
CA ALA A 170 -7.31 -16.76 -14.25
C ALA A 170 -6.38 -15.53 -14.24
N VAL A 171 -6.92 -14.37 -13.86
CA VAL A 171 -6.20 -13.09 -13.76
C VAL A 171 -6.41 -12.45 -12.39
N ILE A 172 -5.33 -11.93 -11.80
CA ILE A 172 -5.37 -11.05 -10.62
C ILE A 172 -4.88 -9.66 -11.02
N GLY A 173 -5.74 -8.65 -10.87
CA GLY A 173 -5.41 -7.25 -11.04
C GLY A 173 -4.84 -6.64 -9.76
N ALA A 174 -3.53 -6.36 -9.77
CA ALA A 174 -2.78 -5.67 -8.73
C ALA A 174 -2.13 -4.38 -9.27
N ASP A 175 -2.78 -3.74 -10.25
CA ASP A 175 -2.28 -2.63 -11.08
C ASP A 175 -2.55 -1.23 -10.48
N GLY A 176 -2.93 -1.19 -9.20
CA GLY A 176 -2.97 0.01 -8.36
C GLY A 176 -4.22 0.88 -8.52
N LEU A 177 -4.17 2.09 -7.96
CA LEU A 177 -5.30 3.05 -7.90
C LEU A 177 -5.99 3.30 -9.26
N ASN A 178 -5.21 3.32 -10.34
CA ASN A 178 -5.66 3.57 -11.71
C ASN A 178 -5.89 2.26 -12.48
N SER A 179 -6.27 1.19 -11.77
CA SER A 179 -6.42 -0.16 -12.32
C SER A 179 -7.29 -0.19 -13.56
N ARG A 180 -6.76 -0.82 -14.62
CA ARG A 180 -7.52 -1.16 -15.83
C ARG A 180 -8.33 -2.42 -15.62
N VAL A 181 -7.83 -3.37 -14.83
CA VAL A 181 -8.55 -4.62 -14.50
C VAL A 181 -9.84 -4.30 -13.72
N ARG A 182 -9.80 -3.29 -12.84
CA ARG A 182 -10.96 -2.81 -12.07
C ARG A 182 -12.16 -2.47 -12.93
N LYS A 183 -11.95 -1.98 -14.17
CA LYS A 183 -13.02 -1.60 -15.09
C LYS A 183 -13.93 -2.76 -15.52
N LEU A 184 -13.51 -4.00 -15.32
CA LEU A 184 -14.36 -5.18 -15.51
C LEU A 184 -15.42 -5.33 -14.41
N ILE A 185 -15.20 -4.72 -13.25
CA ILE A 185 -16.01 -4.90 -12.05
C ILE A 185 -16.75 -3.62 -11.68
N ALA A 186 -16.09 -2.47 -11.79
CA ALA A 186 -16.61 -1.16 -11.44
C ALA A 186 -16.08 -0.07 -12.38
N ASP A 187 -16.97 0.84 -12.78
CA ASP A 187 -16.66 2.04 -13.57
C ASP A 187 -16.75 3.29 -12.68
N ASP A 188 -15.96 3.29 -11.60
CA ASP A 188 -15.83 4.41 -10.67
C ASP A 188 -14.53 5.20 -10.90
N GLU A 189 -14.44 6.40 -10.33
CA GLU A 189 -13.26 7.27 -10.42
C GLU A 189 -12.60 7.49 -9.04
N PRO A 190 -11.27 7.75 -8.98
CA PRO A 190 -10.60 8.11 -7.75
C PRO A 190 -11.21 9.35 -7.09
N VAL A 191 -11.38 9.31 -5.78
CA VAL A 191 -11.88 10.42 -4.98
C VAL A 191 -10.69 11.19 -4.42
N CYS A 192 -10.56 12.46 -4.82
CA CYS A 192 -9.52 13.35 -4.30
C CYS A 192 -9.84 13.74 -2.85
N SER A 193 -8.86 13.63 -1.95
CA SER A 193 -9.04 14.05 -0.55
C SER A 193 -8.82 15.56 -0.33
N GLY A 194 -8.23 16.26 -1.30
CA GLY A 194 -7.75 17.64 -1.15
C GLY A 194 -6.43 17.79 -0.39
N TYR A 195 -5.84 16.69 0.07
CA TYR A 195 -4.52 16.69 0.72
C TYR A 195 -3.39 16.38 -0.27
N ALA A 196 -2.29 17.12 -0.13
CA ALA A 196 -1.02 16.88 -0.81
C ALA A 196 0.01 16.37 0.18
N ALA A 197 0.88 15.48 -0.28
CA ALA A 197 1.98 14.91 0.49
C ALA A 197 3.34 15.20 -0.17
N TYR A 198 4.31 15.61 0.64
CA TYR A 198 5.73 15.69 0.30
C TYR A 198 6.50 14.65 1.09
N ARG A 199 7.57 14.13 0.51
CA ARG A 199 8.40 13.08 1.11
C ARG A 199 9.87 13.48 1.02
N GLY A 200 10.64 13.12 2.04
CA GLY A 200 12.08 13.30 2.07
C GLY A 200 12.74 12.20 2.86
N THR A 201 13.99 11.91 2.52
CA THR A 201 14.81 10.96 3.26
C THR A 201 16.20 11.55 3.38
N MET A 202 16.71 11.64 4.60
CA MET A 202 18.00 12.27 4.89
C MET A 202 18.87 11.33 5.72
N PRO A 203 20.19 11.29 5.51
CA PRO A 203 21.10 10.56 6.40
C PRO A 203 20.98 11.07 7.84
N VAL A 204 20.88 10.16 8.81
CA VAL A 204 20.72 10.56 10.23
C VAL A 204 21.89 11.42 10.72
N GLY A 205 23.10 11.17 10.22
CA GLY A 205 24.29 11.97 10.54
C GLY A 205 24.19 13.45 10.14
N ASP A 206 23.33 13.80 9.18
CA ASP A 206 23.18 15.15 8.66
C ASP A 206 22.11 15.98 9.42
N LEU A 207 21.36 15.35 10.33
CA LEU A 207 20.16 15.93 10.96
C LEU A 207 20.42 16.63 12.30
N GLY A 208 21.66 16.62 12.79
CA GLY A 208 22.04 17.22 14.06
C GLY A 208 21.58 16.42 15.30
N ALA A 209 21.79 16.96 16.50
CA ALA A 209 21.39 16.31 17.74
C ALA A 209 19.87 16.40 17.96
N GLY A 210 19.27 15.34 18.54
CA GLY A 210 17.86 15.33 18.95
C GLY A 210 16.89 14.53 18.05
N ILE A 211 17.41 13.77 17.08
CA ILE A 211 16.61 12.83 16.29
C ILE A 211 16.19 11.64 17.16
N ASP A 212 14.90 11.31 17.14
CA ASP A 212 14.37 10.10 17.76
C ASP A 212 14.60 8.90 16.83
N GLY A 213 15.52 8.00 17.22
CA GLY A 213 15.86 6.79 16.47
C GLY A 213 15.02 5.57 16.84
N ASP A 214 14.05 5.69 17.75
CA ASP A 214 13.28 4.56 18.29
C ASP A 214 11.75 4.76 18.19
N SER A 215 11.30 5.88 17.63
CA SER A 215 9.88 6.17 17.49
C SER A 215 9.45 6.39 16.04
N VAL A 216 8.17 6.06 15.78
CA VAL A 216 7.42 6.69 14.69
C VAL A 216 6.74 7.93 15.26
N VAL A 217 7.18 9.13 14.87
CA VAL A 217 6.64 10.39 15.39
C VAL A 217 5.60 10.96 14.42
N LEU A 218 4.39 11.19 14.92
CA LEU A 218 3.26 11.75 14.19
C LEU A 218 2.90 13.12 14.80
N TRP A 219 3.25 14.18 14.09
CA TRP A 219 2.87 15.55 14.40
C TRP A 219 1.51 15.85 13.77
N ILE A 220 0.47 16.07 14.56
CA ILE A 220 -0.91 16.28 14.07
C ILE A 220 -1.40 17.69 14.40
N GLY A 221 -2.08 18.34 13.44
CA GLY A 221 -2.57 19.71 13.61
C GLY A 221 -3.60 20.13 12.56
N PRO A 222 -4.14 21.35 12.66
CA PRO A 222 -5.21 21.85 11.80
C PRO A 222 -4.85 21.77 10.31
N GLY A 223 -5.54 20.91 9.55
CA GLY A 223 -5.31 20.72 8.12
C GLY A 223 -3.90 20.27 7.74
N MET A 224 -3.08 19.77 8.69
CA MET A 224 -1.71 19.34 8.45
C MET A 224 -1.29 18.16 9.34
N HIS A 225 -0.36 17.35 8.85
CA HIS A 225 0.41 16.48 9.72
C HIS A 225 1.81 16.26 9.15
N MET A 226 2.75 15.87 10.00
CA MET A 226 4.08 15.42 9.59
C MET A 226 4.40 14.10 10.27
N ILE A 227 4.97 13.15 9.54
CA ILE A 227 5.38 11.84 10.06
C ILE A 227 6.88 11.70 9.88
N GLN A 228 7.56 11.23 10.92
CA GLN A 228 8.99 10.98 10.91
C GLN A 228 9.34 9.64 11.54
N TYR A 229 10.28 8.91 10.94
CA TYR A 229 10.79 7.65 11.49
C TYR A 229 12.10 7.23 10.82
N PRO A 230 12.98 6.52 11.54
CA PRO A 230 14.20 5.94 10.98
C PRO A 230 13.87 4.79 10.02
N ILE A 231 14.69 4.59 8.99
CA ILE A 231 14.65 3.45 8.07
C ILE A 231 16.09 2.99 7.75
N ARG A 232 16.23 1.83 7.09
CA ARG A 232 17.53 1.21 6.78
C ARG A 232 18.44 1.10 8.00
N ARG A 233 18.01 0.32 9.00
CA ARG A 233 18.73 0.13 10.27
C ARG A 233 19.07 1.44 11.00
N GLY A 234 18.31 2.51 10.77
CA GLY A 234 18.55 3.83 11.37
C GLY A 234 19.60 4.69 10.66
N GLU A 235 20.04 4.32 9.46
CA GLU A 235 20.98 5.11 8.66
C GLU A 235 20.30 6.33 8.03
N LEU A 236 19.01 6.20 7.70
CA LEU A 236 18.21 7.23 7.05
C LEU A 236 17.01 7.61 7.92
N TYR A 237 16.58 8.86 7.84
CA TYR A 237 15.39 9.37 8.50
C TYR A 237 14.36 9.80 7.45
N ASN A 238 13.22 9.12 7.46
CA ASN A 238 12.13 9.41 6.55
C ASN A 238 11.23 10.50 7.13
N THR A 239 10.91 11.52 6.32
CA THR A 239 9.97 12.58 6.67
C THR A 239 8.87 12.67 5.62
N VAL A 240 7.61 12.74 6.07
CA VAL A 240 6.45 12.95 5.21
C VAL A 240 5.65 14.12 5.75
N ALA A 241 5.45 15.16 4.95
CA ALA A 241 4.61 16.30 5.31
C ALA A 241 3.34 16.27 4.47
N VAL A 242 2.18 16.36 5.12
CA VAL A 242 0.87 16.30 4.46
C VAL A 242 0.03 17.48 4.89
N PHE A 243 -0.61 18.14 3.94
CA PHE A 243 -1.45 19.30 4.19
C PHE A 243 -2.65 19.38 3.27
N HIS A 244 -3.73 19.97 3.76
CA HIS A 244 -4.89 20.31 2.96
C HIS A 244 -4.57 21.52 2.09
N SER A 245 -4.84 21.44 0.79
CA SER A 245 -4.59 22.53 -0.14
C SER A 245 -5.74 23.53 -0.15
N ASP A 246 -5.41 24.81 0.05
CA ASP A 246 -6.40 25.89 -0.06
C ASP A 246 -6.77 26.14 -1.53
N SER A 247 -5.82 25.99 -2.47
CA SER A 247 -6.11 26.07 -3.91
C SER A 247 -7.07 24.97 -4.38
N PHE A 248 -6.98 23.76 -3.81
CA PHE A 248 -7.97 22.72 -4.08
C PHE A 248 -9.38 23.13 -3.62
N GLN A 249 -9.52 23.73 -2.44
CA GLN A 249 -10.83 24.24 -1.97
C GLN A 249 -11.40 25.33 -2.87
N GLN A 250 -10.52 26.09 -3.52
CA GLN A 250 -10.89 27.14 -4.48
C GLN A 250 -11.18 26.57 -5.88
N GLY A 251 -11.09 25.26 -6.08
CA GLY A 251 -11.35 24.60 -7.36
C GLY A 251 -10.26 24.80 -8.42
N LYS A 252 -9.01 25.07 -8.00
CA LYS A 252 -7.87 25.19 -8.93
C LYS A 252 -7.31 23.82 -9.29
N ASP A 253 -6.86 23.66 -10.53
CA ASP A 253 -6.27 22.40 -11.02
C ASP A 253 -4.83 22.20 -10.55
N ASP A 254 -4.04 23.28 -10.54
CA ASP A 254 -2.67 23.27 -10.01
C ASP A 254 -2.69 23.63 -8.52
N TRP A 255 -2.43 22.63 -7.68
CA TRP A 255 -2.60 22.71 -6.23
C TRP A 255 -1.63 21.77 -5.51
N GLY A 256 -1.35 22.06 -4.24
CA GLY A 256 -0.40 21.29 -3.42
C GLY A 256 1.06 21.65 -3.69
N GLY A 257 1.33 22.79 -4.31
CA GLY A 257 2.69 23.27 -4.56
C GLY A 257 3.47 23.62 -3.29
N PRO A 258 4.79 23.83 -3.39
CA PRO A 258 5.66 24.03 -2.23
C PRO A 258 5.37 25.34 -1.48
N GLU A 259 4.80 26.35 -2.14
CA GLU A 259 4.36 27.58 -1.49
C GLU A 259 3.21 27.33 -0.50
N GLU A 260 2.26 26.45 -0.84
CA GLU A 260 1.17 26.07 0.07
C GLU A 260 1.68 25.22 1.23
N LEU A 261 2.68 24.38 0.99
CA LEU A 261 3.38 23.64 2.04
C LEU A 261 3.97 24.63 3.06
N ASP A 262 4.75 25.61 2.60
CA ASP A 262 5.37 26.60 3.47
C ASP A 262 4.33 27.43 4.22
N ALA A 263 3.29 27.91 3.54
CA ALA A 263 2.22 28.68 4.15
C ALA A 263 1.48 27.88 5.24
N ARG A 264 1.14 26.61 4.97
CA ARG A 264 0.45 25.76 5.95
C ARG A 264 1.31 25.54 7.19
N PHE A 265 2.59 25.20 7.01
CA PHE A 265 3.50 24.82 8.09
C PHE A 265 4.17 26.00 8.81
N ALA A 266 3.97 27.23 8.36
CA ALA A 266 4.55 28.43 8.97
C ALA A 266 4.22 28.63 10.46
N THR A 267 3.04 28.16 10.91
CA THR A 267 2.57 28.27 12.30
C THR A 267 2.92 27.07 13.17
N ALA A 268 3.58 26.05 12.62
CA ALA A 268 3.96 24.85 13.35
C ALA A 268 5.12 25.13 14.33
N CYS A 269 5.29 24.24 15.31
CA CYS A 269 6.43 24.31 16.22
C CYS A 269 7.76 24.11 15.48
N ASP A 270 8.86 24.48 16.12
CA ASP A 270 10.21 24.49 15.52
C ASP A 270 10.63 23.11 14.97
N ASP A 271 10.30 22.03 15.68
CA ASP A 271 10.59 20.66 15.24
C ASP A 271 9.90 20.33 13.92
N VAL A 272 8.63 20.70 13.78
CA VAL A 272 7.86 20.48 12.56
C VAL A 272 8.41 21.32 11.42
N ARG A 273 8.69 22.61 11.65
CA ARG A 273 9.26 23.49 10.62
C ARG A 273 10.63 23.00 10.15
N ARG A 274 11.48 22.49 11.06
CA ARG A 274 12.74 21.82 10.70
C ARG A 274 12.51 20.57 9.86
N GLY A 275 11.57 19.71 10.25
CA GLY A 275 11.25 18.49 9.52
C GLY A 275 10.73 18.76 8.10
N VAL A 276 9.86 19.75 7.94
CA VAL A 276 9.33 20.17 6.61
C VAL A 276 10.44 20.65 5.69
N ALA A 277 11.53 21.22 6.22
CA ALA A 277 12.68 21.61 5.40
C ALA A 277 13.45 20.41 4.81
N LEU A 278 13.20 19.18 5.30
CA LEU A 278 13.87 17.96 4.85
C LEU A 278 13.17 17.25 3.69
N VAL A 279 11.97 17.70 3.29
CA VAL A 279 11.23 17.04 2.20
C VAL A 279 11.75 17.47 0.83
N ASP A 280 11.72 16.56 -0.14
CA ASP A 280 12.03 16.87 -1.54
C ASP A 280 10.90 17.73 -2.13
N ARG A 281 11.24 18.96 -2.51
CA ARG A 281 10.30 19.94 -3.09
C ARG A 281 10.06 19.77 -4.58
N SER A 282 10.83 18.91 -5.25
CA SER A 282 10.69 18.70 -6.70
C SER A 282 9.43 17.90 -7.06
N ARG A 283 8.85 17.19 -6.10
CA ARG A 283 7.70 16.33 -6.33
C ARG A 283 6.78 16.25 -5.11
N HIS A 284 5.48 16.31 -5.38
CA HIS A 284 4.43 16.02 -4.42
C HIS A 284 3.42 15.01 -4.96
N TRP A 285 2.62 14.47 -4.04
CA TRP A 285 1.57 13.52 -4.33
C TRP A 285 0.24 14.07 -3.84
N LYS A 286 -0.65 14.37 -4.76
CA LYS A 286 -2.07 14.55 -4.49
C LYS A 286 -2.64 13.21 -4.01
N THR A 287 -3.33 13.21 -2.87
CA THR A 287 -3.81 11.95 -2.27
C THR A 287 -5.24 11.65 -2.69
N TYR A 288 -5.45 10.40 -3.08
CA TYR A 288 -6.71 9.88 -3.58
C TYR A 288 -7.00 8.53 -2.92
N ASP A 289 -8.28 8.21 -2.80
CA ASP A 289 -8.75 6.86 -2.53
C ASP A 289 -9.91 6.52 -3.47
N ARG A 290 -10.68 5.47 -3.18
CA ARG A 290 -11.95 5.17 -3.85
C ARG A 290 -13.00 4.80 -2.82
N GLN A 291 -14.27 4.87 -3.21
CA GLN A 291 -15.32 4.28 -2.38
C GLN A 291 -15.13 2.75 -2.32
N PRO A 292 -15.44 2.12 -1.16
CA PRO A 292 -15.39 0.67 -1.04
C PRO A 292 -16.26 -0.02 -2.10
N LEU A 293 -15.78 -1.16 -2.60
CA LEU A 293 -16.54 -2.04 -3.48
C LEU A 293 -17.15 -3.20 -2.69
N ASP A 294 -18.38 -3.57 -3.07
CA ASP A 294 -19.07 -4.76 -2.52
C ASP A 294 -18.69 -6.06 -3.24
N ARG A 295 -17.93 -5.97 -4.35
CA ARG A 295 -17.46 -7.11 -5.14
C ARG A 295 -16.08 -6.81 -5.72
N TRP A 296 -15.17 -7.76 -5.63
CA TRP A 296 -13.78 -7.68 -6.15
C TRP A 296 -13.48 -8.71 -7.23
N THR A 297 -14.44 -9.57 -7.56
CA THR A 297 -14.27 -10.66 -8.51
C THR A 297 -15.34 -10.64 -9.61
N THR A 298 -14.98 -11.14 -10.79
CA THR A 298 -15.90 -11.49 -11.88
C THR A 298 -15.33 -12.70 -12.59
N GLY A 299 -16.08 -13.81 -12.58
CA GLY A 299 -15.64 -15.07 -13.18
C GLY A 299 -14.23 -15.46 -12.74
N ARG A 300 -13.28 -15.36 -13.66
CA ARG A 300 -11.86 -15.75 -13.49
C ARG A 300 -10.94 -14.56 -13.28
N VAL A 301 -11.48 -13.42 -12.86
CA VAL A 301 -10.75 -12.20 -12.56
C VAL A 301 -10.99 -11.78 -11.11
N ALA A 302 -9.92 -11.43 -10.40
CA ALA A 302 -9.97 -10.85 -9.06
C ALA A 302 -9.13 -9.56 -8.97
N LEU A 303 -9.53 -8.63 -8.11
CA LEU A 303 -8.76 -7.42 -7.77
C LEU A 303 -8.03 -7.58 -6.44
N LEU A 304 -6.88 -6.95 -6.31
CA LEU A 304 -6.03 -6.97 -5.11
C LEU A 304 -5.38 -5.62 -4.83
N GLY A 305 -5.15 -5.31 -3.55
CA GLY A 305 -4.46 -4.09 -3.12
C GLY A 305 -5.18 -2.84 -3.58
N ASP A 306 -4.42 -1.83 -4.01
CA ASP A 306 -4.98 -0.54 -4.46
C ASP A 306 -5.87 -0.64 -5.72
N ALA A 307 -5.88 -1.77 -6.44
CA ALA A 307 -6.86 -2.01 -7.50
C ALA A 307 -8.26 -2.32 -6.94
N ALA A 308 -8.33 -2.96 -5.76
CA ALA A 308 -9.56 -3.31 -5.07
C ALA A 308 -9.98 -2.24 -4.05
N HIS A 309 -9.08 -1.87 -3.15
CA HIS A 309 -9.37 -1.07 -1.95
C HIS A 309 -8.33 0.04 -1.68
N PRO A 310 -8.05 0.93 -2.64
CA PRO A 310 -7.13 2.03 -2.38
C PRO A 310 -7.68 2.91 -1.25
N MET A 311 -6.80 3.27 -0.32
CA MET A 311 -7.16 3.97 0.92
C MET A 311 -6.23 5.15 1.18
N LEU A 312 -6.73 6.13 1.93
CA LEU A 312 -5.88 7.19 2.45
C LEU A 312 -4.89 6.62 3.48
N GLN A 313 -3.71 7.22 3.54
CA GLN A 313 -2.52 6.70 4.21
C GLN A 313 -2.57 6.73 5.74
N TYR A 314 -3.62 7.28 6.36
CA TYR A 314 -3.66 7.62 7.78
C TYR A 314 -3.50 6.43 8.74
N LEU A 315 -3.83 5.22 8.30
CA LEU A 315 -3.60 3.99 9.09
C LEU A 315 -2.29 3.27 8.75
N GLY A 316 -1.56 3.72 7.72
CA GLY A 316 -0.37 3.00 7.21
C GLY A 316 -0.70 1.62 6.63
N GLN A 317 -1.93 1.41 6.14
CA GLN A 317 -2.43 0.06 5.85
C GLN A 317 -2.50 -0.35 4.38
N GLY A 318 -2.29 0.54 3.39
CA GLY A 318 -2.43 0.14 1.97
C GLY A 318 -1.57 -1.08 1.58
N ALA A 319 -0.26 -1.01 1.79
CA ALA A 319 0.63 -2.15 1.54
C ALA A 319 0.37 -3.34 2.47
N CYS A 320 0.00 -3.08 3.73
CA CYS A 320 -0.32 -4.12 4.69
C CYS A 320 -1.56 -4.94 4.26
N GLN A 321 -2.59 -4.28 3.76
CA GLN A 321 -3.81 -4.92 3.28
C GLN A 321 -3.55 -5.68 1.97
N ALA A 322 -2.69 -5.16 1.08
CA ALA A 322 -2.27 -5.91 -0.11
C ALA A 322 -1.49 -7.20 0.23
N LEU A 323 -0.73 -7.22 1.34
CA LEU A 323 -0.09 -8.44 1.85
C LEU A 323 -1.12 -9.42 2.42
N GLU A 324 -2.08 -8.94 3.21
CA GLU A 324 -3.18 -9.78 3.70
C GLU A 324 -4.03 -10.37 2.55
N ASP A 325 -4.23 -9.61 1.47
CA ASP A 325 -4.91 -10.12 0.29
C ASP A 325 -4.13 -11.28 -0.36
N ALA A 326 -2.81 -11.14 -0.46
CA ALA A 326 -1.94 -12.18 -1.02
C ALA A 326 -2.04 -13.48 -0.21
N GLU A 327 -2.04 -13.40 1.12
CA GLU A 327 -2.24 -14.56 2.00
C GLU A 327 -3.62 -15.19 1.81
N ALA A 328 -4.69 -14.38 1.82
CA ALA A 328 -6.06 -14.88 1.65
C ALA A 328 -6.29 -15.51 0.27
N LEU A 329 -5.75 -14.92 -0.81
CA LEU A 329 -5.75 -15.54 -2.14
C LEU A 329 -4.96 -16.85 -2.15
N GLY A 330 -3.78 -16.87 -1.52
CA GLY A 330 -2.98 -18.09 -1.38
C GLY A 330 -3.77 -19.23 -0.73
N HIS A 331 -4.49 -18.95 0.36
CA HIS A 331 -5.36 -19.92 1.02
C HIS A 331 -6.52 -20.37 0.12
N GLY A 332 -7.25 -19.45 -0.51
CA GLY A 332 -8.34 -19.78 -1.42
C GLY A 332 -7.89 -20.66 -2.60
N LEU A 333 -6.70 -20.39 -3.16
CA LEU A 333 -6.09 -21.21 -4.21
C LEU A 333 -5.64 -22.58 -3.71
N ALA A 334 -5.11 -22.67 -2.49
CA ALA A 334 -4.70 -23.94 -1.90
C ALA A 334 -5.91 -24.85 -1.59
N GLU A 335 -7.02 -24.26 -1.14
CA GLU A 335 -8.25 -24.99 -0.82
C GLU A 335 -9.01 -25.46 -2.06
N HIS A 336 -9.07 -24.62 -3.10
CA HIS A 336 -9.92 -24.87 -4.28
C HIS A 336 -9.17 -25.26 -5.55
N GLY A 337 -7.83 -25.26 -5.55
CA GLY A 337 -7.01 -25.73 -6.66
C GLY A 337 -7.26 -24.97 -7.96
N ASP A 338 -7.70 -25.69 -9.00
CA ASP A 338 -7.97 -25.13 -10.34
C ASP A 338 -9.37 -24.48 -10.46
N ASP A 339 -10.20 -24.55 -9.42
CA ASP A 339 -11.46 -23.82 -9.34
C ASP A 339 -11.22 -22.38 -8.86
N PHE A 340 -10.59 -21.58 -9.74
CA PHE A 340 -10.23 -20.19 -9.47
C PHE A 340 -11.44 -19.35 -9.04
N THR A 341 -12.62 -19.60 -9.61
CA THR A 341 -13.85 -18.89 -9.24
C THR A 341 -14.18 -19.09 -7.76
N LYS A 342 -14.11 -20.32 -7.25
CA LYS A 342 -14.30 -20.58 -5.81
C LYS A 342 -13.17 -20.00 -4.96
N GLY A 343 -11.92 -20.15 -5.40
CA GLY A 343 -10.75 -19.54 -4.75
C GLY A 343 -10.90 -18.03 -4.55
N PHE A 344 -11.31 -17.34 -5.61
CA PHE A 344 -11.52 -15.89 -5.60
C PHE A 344 -12.74 -15.48 -4.77
N ALA A 345 -13.82 -16.27 -4.79
CA ALA A 345 -14.98 -16.02 -3.95
C ALA A 345 -14.66 -16.13 -2.44
N ALA A 346 -13.88 -17.14 -2.04
CA ALA A 346 -13.43 -17.30 -0.65
C ALA A 346 -12.55 -16.12 -0.20
N TYR A 347 -11.60 -15.71 -1.05
CA TYR A 347 -10.80 -14.51 -0.84
C TYR A 347 -11.66 -13.24 -0.67
N GLU A 348 -12.59 -13.01 -1.60
CA GLU A 348 -13.48 -11.85 -1.59
C GLU A 348 -14.28 -11.78 -0.28
N GLN A 349 -14.88 -12.90 0.12
CA GLN A 349 -15.69 -13.00 1.34
C GLN A 349 -14.88 -12.68 2.61
N GLY A 350 -13.64 -13.16 2.70
CA GLY A 350 -12.78 -12.91 3.86
C GLY A 350 -12.23 -11.48 3.92
N ARG A 351 -12.00 -10.85 2.77
CA ARG A 351 -11.22 -9.61 2.68
C ARG A 351 -12.04 -8.33 2.57
N ILE A 352 -13.20 -8.35 1.89
CA ILE A 352 -14.02 -7.14 1.70
C ILE A 352 -14.34 -6.45 3.03
N PRO A 353 -14.87 -7.13 4.07
CA PRO A 353 -15.25 -6.45 5.32
C PRO A 353 -14.05 -5.78 6.01
N ARG A 354 -12.89 -6.44 5.96
CA ARG A 354 -11.67 -5.99 6.64
C ARG A 354 -11.02 -4.79 5.92
N ALA A 355 -10.83 -4.88 4.61
CA ALA A 355 -10.24 -3.78 3.84
C ALA A 355 -11.18 -2.57 3.77
N THR A 356 -12.50 -2.79 3.64
CA THR A 356 -13.51 -1.72 3.68
C THR A 356 -13.48 -0.97 5.01
N ARG A 357 -13.35 -1.69 6.14
CA ARG A 357 -13.18 -1.05 7.45
C ARG A 357 -11.89 -0.22 7.51
N CYS A 358 -10.80 -0.68 6.92
CA CYS A 358 -9.56 0.10 6.83
C CYS A 358 -9.75 1.36 5.97
N GLN A 359 -10.34 1.25 4.78
CA GLN A 359 -10.61 2.39 3.88
C GLN A 359 -11.45 3.48 4.58
N THR A 360 -12.56 3.08 5.18
CA THR A 360 -13.50 4.01 5.82
C THR A 360 -12.91 4.61 7.10
N THR A 361 -12.28 3.79 7.95
CA THR A 361 -11.65 4.27 9.18
C THR A 361 -10.47 5.20 8.89
N ALA A 362 -9.72 4.97 7.81
CA ALA A 362 -8.63 5.85 7.43
C ALA A 362 -9.11 7.29 7.19
N ARG A 363 -10.25 7.48 6.50
CA ARG A 363 -10.84 8.82 6.28
C ARG A 363 -11.14 9.52 7.60
N THR A 364 -11.92 8.88 8.47
CA THR A 364 -12.27 9.43 9.78
C THR A 364 -11.05 9.69 10.65
N TRP A 365 -10.04 8.82 10.60
CA TRP A 365 -8.81 8.99 11.35
C TRP A 365 -7.99 10.19 10.86
N GLY A 366 -7.94 10.42 9.55
CA GLY A 366 -7.38 11.65 8.97
C GLY A 366 -8.11 12.91 9.43
N GLU A 367 -9.45 12.91 9.39
CA GLU A 367 -10.26 14.03 9.89
C GLU A 367 -9.95 14.34 11.36
N ILE A 368 -9.78 13.31 12.21
CA ILE A 368 -9.41 13.47 13.61
C ILE A 368 -7.99 14.06 13.75
N TRP A 369 -7.03 13.69 12.91
CA TRP A 369 -5.69 14.29 12.94
C TRP A 369 -5.72 15.77 12.60
N HIS A 370 -6.59 16.15 11.66
CA HIS A 370 -6.58 17.44 11.01
C HIS A 370 -7.59 18.46 11.56
N THR A 371 -8.36 18.08 12.58
CA THR A 371 -9.35 18.96 13.21
C THR A 371 -8.72 20.23 13.83
N ASP A 372 -9.51 21.30 13.92
CA ASP A 372 -9.11 22.62 14.43
C ASP A 372 -9.96 23.05 15.64
N GLY A 373 -9.72 24.27 16.13
CA GLY A 373 -10.54 24.91 17.16
C GLY A 373 -10.87 24.03 18.39
N VAL A 374 -12.16 23.92 18.70
CA VAL A 374 -12.68 23.10 19.81
C VAL A 374 -12.47 21.61 19.54
N GLY A 375 -12.58 21.16 18.28
CA GLY A 375 -12.33 19.78 17.87
C GLY A 375 -10.91 19.33 18.23
N ARG A 376 -9.91 20.18 17.95
CA ARG A 376 -8.51 19.94 18.35
C ARG A 376 -8.35 19.85 19.87
N THR A 377 -9.03 20.71 20.61
CA THR A 377 -8.95 20.71 22.08
C THR A 377 -9.49 19.39 22.66
N LEU A 378 -10.65 18.94 22.17
CA LEU A 378 -11.24 17.66 22.56
C LEU A 378 -10.35 16.48 22.13
N ARG A 379 -9.87 16.48 20.89
CA ARG A 379 -8.95 15.44 20.37
C ARG A 379 -7.70 15.34 21.24
N ASN A 380 -7.06 16.47 21.55
CA ASN A 380 -5.87 16.49 22.41
C ASN A 380 -6.17 15.95 23.81
N HIS A 381 -7.31 16.34 24.42
CA HIS A 381 -7.72 15.82 25.73
C HIS A 381 -7.90 14.30 25.70
N ILE A 382 -8.65 13.77 24.73
CA ILE A 382 -8.87 12.33 24.55
C ILE A 382 -7.53 11.61 24.40
N LEU A 383 -6.64 12.05 23.52
CA LEU A 383 -5.33 11.40 23.33
C LEU A 383 -4.50 11.44 24.61
N THR A 384 -4.44 12.57 25.32
CA THR A 384 -3.66 12.68 26.57
C THR A 384 -4.16 11.84 27.73
N SER A 385 -5.43 11.40 27.68
CA SER A 385 -6.00 10.50 28.69
C SER A 385 -5.70 9.02 28.45
N ARG A 386 -5.10 8.66 27.32
CA ARG A 386 -4.82 7.26 26.96
C ARG A 386 -3.49 6.79 27.53
N ALA A 387 -3.49 5.56 28.03
CA ALA A 387 -2.27 4.82 28.36
C ALA A 387 -1.60 4.29 27.07
N ALA A 388 -0.28 4.18 27.09
CA ALA A 388 0.50 3.78 25.91
C ALA A 388 0.32 2.29 25.54
N ASP A 389 -0.04 1.48 26.52
CA ASP A 389 -0.32 0.04 26.43
C ASP A 389 -1.82 -0.27 26.26
N ASP A 390 -2.67 0.75 26.07
CA ASP A 390 -4.09 0.54 25.72
C ASP A 390 -4.26 0.24 24.22
N TYR A 391 -4.32 -1.06 23.94
CA TYR A 391 -4.47 -1.64 22.61
C TYR A 391 -5.91 -1.76 22.10
N THR A 392 -6.91 -1.36 22.90
CA THR A 392 -8.34 -1.56 22.57
C THR A 392 -8.73 -1.00 21.20
N HIS A 393 -8.10 0.09 20.79
CA HIS A 393 -8.41 0.79 19.52
C HIS A 393 -7.61 0.27 18.32
N THR A 394 -6.59 -0.55 18.55
CA THR A 394 -5.78 -1.17 17.50
C THR A 394 -6.07 -2.65 17.32
N ASP A 395 -6.76 -3.28 18.27
CA ASP A 395 -7.06 -4.71 18.25
C ASP A 395 -7.78 -5.17 17.00
N TRP A 396 -8.80 -4.44 16.56
CA TRP A 396 -9.53 -4.79 15.34
C TRP A 396 -8.63 -4.82 14.10
N LEU A 397 -7.53 -4.07 14.11
CA LEU A 397 -6.59 -3.96 13.01
C LEU A 397 -5.45 -4.97 13.15
N TYR A 398 -4.88 -5.14 14.34
CA TYR A 398 -3.65 -5.88 14.54
C TYR A 398 -3.81 -7.29 15.10
N LEU A 399 -4.96 -7.63 15.71
CA LEU A 399 -5.21 -9.02 16.08
C LEU A 399 -5.19 -9.91 14.83
N PRO A 400 -4.73 -11.17 14.96
CA PRO A 400 -4.89 -12.16 13.90
C PRO A 400 -6.35 -12.22 13.46
N ALA A 401 -6.59 -12.06 12.17
CA ALA A 401 -7.90 -12.32 11.61
C ALA A 401 -8.15 -13.84 11.67
N SER A 402 -9.37 -14.24 12.04
CA SER A 402 -9.82 -15.60 11.75
C SER A 402 -9.94 -15.70 10.23
N ILE A 403 -9.07 -16.50 9.61
CA ILE A 403 -9.11 -16.80 8.17
C ILE A 403 -10.28 -17.72 7.88
#